data_AF-F8DZI6-F1
#
_entry.id   AF-F8DZI6-F1
#
_cell.length_a   1.000
_cell.length_b   1.000
_cell.length_c   1.000
_cell.angle_alpha   90.00
_cell.angle_beta   90.00
_cell.angle_gamma   90.00
#
_symmetry.space_group_name_H-M   'P 1'
#
loop_
_entity.id
_entity.type
_entity.pdbx_description
1 polymer ?
#
loop_
_entity_poly.entity_id
_entity_poly.type
_entity_poly.pdbx_seq_one_letter_code
_entity_poly.pdbx_strand_id
1 'polypeptide(L)'
;MLSIGVPHSPTKKLGIGSREADSLGLYYQHALEKADPETNEKFEVERVTIDPRQRIDDLRSGRIQVTFGCVGELLDLLDAHKGQQLRELYRKEDKPDPAKWRDITHSTMMAALPAGVAASDPGIASICPDETLPQNIVALYDNDKLKRFDRRQLNNVAGGVSTEMLGSERDGSKKEPPQDEEGKAKASKAGE
;
A
#
# COMPACT_ATOMS: atom_id res chain seq x y z
N MET A 1 15.74 12.06 13.95
CA MET A 1 14.30 11.97 13.74
C MET A 1 14.04 11.76 12.26
N LEU A 2 13.15 10.82 11.92
CA LEU A 2 12.73 10.49 10.56
C LEU A 2 11.23 10.79 10.43
N SER A 3 10.85 11.54 9.41
CA SER A 3 9.46 11.97 9.21
C SER A 3 8.81 11.15 8.10
N ILE A 4 7.71 10.48 8.43
CA ILE A 4 6.83 9.80 7.48
C ILE A 4 5.71 10.77 7.09
N GLY A 5 5.66 11.14 5.82
CA GLY A 5 4.53 11.87 5.27
C GLY A 5 3.35 10.95 5.01
N VAL A 6 2.27 11.15 5.77
CA VAL A 6 0.99 10.45 5.62
C VAL A 6 0.11 11.24 4.63
N PRO A 7 -0.11 10.72 3.42
CA PRO A 7 -0.88 11.42 2.39
C PRO A 7 -2.36 11.41 2.79
N HIS A 8 -2.91 12.58 3.11
CA HIS A 8 -4.29 12.71 3.52
C HIS A 8 -5.06 13.50 2.47
N SER A 9 -5.96 12.82 1.74
CA SER A 9 -6.83 13.50 0.79
C SER A 9 -8.15 13.87 1.46
N PRO A 10 -8.62 15.13 1.36
CA PRO A 10 -9.97 15.48 1.79
C PRO A 10 -11.06 14.89 0.89
N THR A 11 -10.69 14.29 -0.25
CA THR A 11 -11.63 13.65 -1.19
C THR A 11 -11.17 12.25 -1.57
N LYS A 12 -12.07 11.24 -1.50
CA LYS A 12 -11.78 9.85 -1.90
C LYS A 12 -11.33 9.67 -3.36
N LYS A 13 -11.33 10.72 -4.18
CA LYS A 13 -10.97 10.68 -5.60
C LYS A 13 -9.46 10.69 -5.86
N LEU A 14 -8.63 10.99 -4.85
CA LEU A 14 -7.18 11.05 -4.99
C LEU A 14 -6.53 10.06 -4.04
N GLY A 15 -6.06 8.95 -4.60
CA GLY A 15 -5.22 7.97 -3.90
C GLY A 15 -5.94 7.22 -2.77
N ILE A 16 -5.19 7.02 -1.69
CA ILE A 16 -5.56 6.22 -0.53
C ILE A 16 -6.57 6.99 0.34
N GLY A 17 -7.57 6.30 0.90
CA GLY A 17 -8.49 6.90 1.86
C GLY A 17 -7.80 7.31 3.16
N SER A 18 -8.29 8.37 3.83
CA SER A 18 -7.73 8.90 5.07
C SER A 18 -7.46 7.85 6.14
N ARG A 19 -8.43 6.97 6.40
CA ARG A 19 -8.31 5.91 7.41
C ARG A 19 -7.23 4.91 7.03
N GLU A 20 -7.25 4.45 5.79
CA GLU A 20 -6.25 3.54 5.26
C GLU A 20 -4.84 4.14 5.29
N ALA A 21 -4.71 5.42 4.95
CA ALA A 21 -3.45 6.13 4.99
C ALA A 21 -2.91 6.25 6.42
N ASP A 22 -3.77 6.59 7.39
CA ASP A 22 -3.37 6.65 8.80
C ASP A 22 -2.93 5.27 9.31
N SER A 23 -3.67 4.21 8.99
CA SER A 23 -3.33 2.82 9.32
C SER A 23 -2.01 2.39 8.68
N LEU A 24 -1.81 2.63 7.39
CA LEU A 24 -0.57 2.27 6.70
C LEU A 24 0.63 3.07 7.24
N GLY A 25 0.42 4.34 7.59
CA GLY A 25 1.41 5.17 8.25
C GLY A 25 1.87 4.58 9.59
N LEU A 26 0.96 4.00 10.39
CA LEU A 26 1.32 3.30 11.64
C LEU A 26 2.18 2.06 11.39
N TYR A 27 1.86 1.27 10.35
CA TYR A 27 2.65 0.10 9.99
C TYR A 27 4.09 0.49 9.61
N TYR A 28 4.25 1.53 8.79
CA TYR A 28 5.58 2.03 8.44
C TYR A 28 6.33 2.63 9.62
N GLN A 29 5.64 3.39 10.48
CA GLN A 29 6.24 3.92 11.71
C GLN A 29 6.81 2.79 12.57
N HIS A 30 5.97 1.80 12.91
CA HIS A 30 6.37 0.67 13.74
C HIS A 30 7.51 -0.15 13.11
N ALA A 31 7.52 -0.27 11.78
CA ALA A 31 8.56 -0.99 11.06
C ALA A 31 9.92 -0.27 11.12
N LEU A 32 9.93 1.07 10.99
CA LEU A 32 11.14 1.90 10.96
C LEU A 32 11.69 2.27 12.35
N GLU A 33 10.89 2.15 13.41
CA GLU A 33 11.35 2.30 14.79
C GLU A 33 12.15 1.10 15.30
N LYS A 34 12.18 -0.01 14.55
CA LYS A 34 12.98 -1.19 14.90
C LYS A 34 14.46 -0.84 14.83
N ALA A 35 15.21 -1.27 15.85
CA ALA A 35 16.65 -1.15 15.83
C ALA A 35 17.26 -2.10 14.81
N ASP A 36 18.23 -1.61 14.04
CA ASP A 36 19.08 -2.41 13.19
C ASP A 36 19.87 -3.39 14.06
N PRO A 37 19.74 -4.72 13.87
CA PRO A 37 20.42 -5.70 14.71
C PRO A 37 21.95 -5.68 14.56
N GLU A 38 22.48 -5.11 13.47
CA GLU A 38 23.92 -5.04 13.22
C GLU A 38 24.56 -3.81 13.87
N THR A 39 23.89 -2.66 13.79
CA THR A 39 24.44 -1.37 14.25
C THR A 39 23.82 -0.87 15.56
N ASN A 40 22.70 -1.47 15.98
CA ASN A 40 21.84 -1.03 17.08
C ASN A 40 21.32 0.41 16.91
N GLU A 41 21.41 0.97 15.71
CA GLU A 41 20.82 2.25 15.36
C GLU A 41 19.30 2.09 15.20
N LYS A 42 18.56 3.13 15.59
CA LYS A 42 17.11 3.20 15.39
C LYS A 42 16.70 4.63 15.08
N PHE A 43 15.63 4.79 14.32
CA PHE A 43 15.01 6.08 14.15
C PHE A 43 14.05 6.39 15.30
N GLU A 44 14.04 7.64 15.74
CA GLU A 44 12.83 8.24 16.28
C GLU A 44 11.98 8.68 15.09
N VAL A 45 10.78 8.13 14.98
CA VAL A 45 9.92 8.31 13.81
C VAL A 45 8.71 9.15 14.18
N GLU A 46 8.43 10.17 13.38
CA GLU A 46 7.20 10.95 13.47
C GLU A 46 6.36 10.78 12.21
N ARG A 47 5.04 10.96 12.35
CA ARG A 47 4.11 11.00 11.22
C ARG A 47 3.64 12.44 11.03
N VAL A 48 3.77 12.94 9.82
CA VAL A 48 3.33 14.28 9.43
C VAL A 48 2.29 14.18 8.33
N THR A 49 1.18 14.89 8.48
CA THR A 49 0.15 14.94 7.44
C THR A 49 0.65 15.78 6.27
N ILE A 50 0.51 15.25 5.05
CA ILE A 50 0.92 15.94 3.83
C ILE A 50 -0.18 15.93 2.77
N ASP A 51 -0.10 16.87 1.82
CA ASP A 51 -0.91 16.84 0.61
C ASP A 51 -0.42 15.68 -0.28
N PRO A 52 -1.28 14.72 -0.65
CA PRO A 52 -0.93 13.64 -1.56
C PRO A 52 -0.25 14.12 -2.84
N ARG A 53 -0.59 15.30 -3.37
CA ARG A 53 -0.02 15.84 -4.61
C ARG A 53 1.39 16.39 -4.46
N GLN A 54 1.80 16.75 -3.24
CA GLN A 54 3.09 17.37 -2.95
C GLN A 54 4.13 16.38 -2.43
N ARG A 55 3.72 15.14 -2.15
CA ARG A 55 4.55 14.16 -1.42
C ARG A 55 5.90 13.82 -2.07
N ILE A 56 6.00 13.87 -3.39
CA ILE A 56 7.26 13.66 -4.11
C ILE A 56 8.18 14.87 -3.92
N ASP A 57 7.64 16.09 -3.96
CA ASP A 57 8.42 17.31 -3.73
C ASP A 57 8.79 17.46 -2.24
N ASP A 58 7.93 17.05 -1.32
CA ASP A 58 8.22 16.97 0.12
C ASP A 58 9.36 15.97 0.40
N LEU A 59 9.42 14.83 -0.32
CA LEU A 59 10.55 13.90 -0.26
C LEU A 59 11.84 14.54 -0.79
N ARG A 60 11.80 15.13 -1.99
CA ARG A 60 12.99 15.72 -2.64
C ARG A 60 13.57 16.90 -1.88
N SER A 61 12.70 17.70 -1.25
CA SER A 61 13.12 18.83 -0.41
C SER A 61 13.66 18.39 0.96
N GLY A 62 13.52 17.11 1.32
CA GLY A 62 13.91 16.57 2.62
C GLY A 62 12.96 16.94 3.75
N ARG A 63 11.78 17.50 3.46
CA ARG A 63 10.74 17.77 4.47
C ARG A 63 10.24 16.48 5.12
N ILE A 64 10.19 15.42 4.34
CA ILE A 64 9.93 14.04 4.80
C ILE A 64 10.97 13.11 4.21
N GLN A 65 11.17 11.93 4.81
CA GLN A 65 12.10 10.93 4.31
C GLN A 65 11.40 9.69 3.76
N VAL A 66 10.13 9.49 4.15
CA VAL A 66 9.31 8.37 3.68
C VAL A 66 7.89 8.87 3.44
N THR A 67 7.25 8.39 2.39
CA THR A 67 5.81 8.45 2.17
C THR A 67 5.36 7.19 1.45
N PHE A 68 4.11 7.12 1.03
CA PHE A 68 3.57 5.95 0.33
C PHE A 68 2.41 6.35 -0.57
N GLY A 69 2.04 5.45 -1.46
CA GLY A 69 0.93 5.62 -2.39
C GLY A 69 0.59 4.31 -3.08
N CYS A 70 -0.30 4.38 -4.05
CA CYS A 70 -0.55 3.25 -4.94
C CYS A 70 0.26 3.41 -6.22
N VAL A 71 0.78 2.32 -6.76
CA VAL A 71 1.70 2.35 -7.91
C VAL A 71 1.11 3.09 -9.12
N GLY A 72 -0.12 2.79 -9.53
CA GLY A 72 -0.77 3.46 -10.66
C GLY A 72 -1.05 4.94 -10.40
N GLU A 73 -1.52 5.29 -9.20
CA GLU A 73 -1.76 6.68 -8.81
C GLU A 73 -0.46 7.50 -8.70
N LEU A 74 0.63 6.91 -8.21
CA LEU A 74 1.96 7.53 -8.21
C LEU A 74 2.51 7.72 -9.63
N LEU A 75 2.30 6.75 -10.52
CA LEU A 75 2.67 6.89 -11.92
C LEU A 75 1.96 8.09 -12.55
N ASP A 76 0.68 8.33 -12.25
CA ASP A 76 -0.02 9.50 -12.76
C ASP A 76 0.54 10.84 -12.25
N LEU A 77 0.98 10.87 -10.99
CA LEU A 77 1.63 12.07 -10.45
C LEU A 77 3.01 12.33 -11.07
N LEU A 78 3.76 11.27 -11.37
CA LEU A 78 5.12 11.37 -11.92
C LEU A 78 5.12 11.59 -13.44
N ASP A 79 4.27 10.86 -14.16
CA ASP A 79 4.18 10.83 -15.62
C ASP A 79 2.78 10.38 -16.06
N ALA A 80 1.82 11.31 -16.02
CA ALA A 80 0.44 11.08 -16.43
C ALA A 80 0.31 10.57 -17.87
N HIS A 81 1.24 10.94 -18.76
CA HIS A 81 1.22 10.48 -20.15
C HIS A 81 1.53 8.98 -20.23
N LYS A 82 2.59 8.51 -19.56
CA LYS A 82 2.86 7.07 -19.46
C LYS A 82 1.74 6.32 -18.73
N GLY A 83 1.17 6.90 -17.68
CA GLY A 83 0.00 6.35 -17.01
C GLY A 83 -1.18 6.10 -17.95
N GLN A 84 -1.48 7.03 -18.86
CA GLN A 84 -2.52 6.85 -19.89
C GLN A 84 -2.15 5.78 -20.92
N GLN A 85 -0.91 5.80 -21.43
CA GLN A 85 -0.45 4.78 -22.37
C GLN A 85 -0.54 3.36 -21.79
N LEU A 86 -0.19 3.22 -20.53
CA LEU A 86 -0.21 1.92 -19.86
C LEU A 86 -1.64 1.41 -19.63
N ARG A 87 -2.59 2.30 -19.31
CA ARG A 87 -4.03 1.98 -19.25
C ARG A 87 -4.58 1.49 -20.57
N GLU A 88 -4.18 2.11 -21.68
CA GLU A 88 -4.61 1.68 -23.01
C GLU A 88 -4.10 0.28 -23.35
N LEU A 89 -2.85 -0.04 -22.99
CA LEU A 89 -2.28 -1.37 -23.18
C LEU A 89 -2.96 -2.39 -22.27
N TYR A 90 -3.18 -2.04 -21.00
CA TYR A 90 -3.85 -2.91 -20.02
C TYR A 90 -5.26 -3.30 -20.48
N ARG A 91 -6.04 -2.32 -20.98
CA ARG A 91 -7.40 -2.56 -21.47
C ARG A 91 -7.45 -3.44 -22.73
N LYS A 92 -6.38 -3.48 -23.53
CA LYS A 92 -6.30 -4.27 -24.76
C LYS A 92 -5.94 -5.74 -24.52
N GLU A 93 -5.38 -6.06 -23.36
CA GLU A 93 -5.02 -7.45 -23.02
C GLU A 93 -6.24 -8.19 -22.50
N ASP A 94 -6.63 -9.28 -23.19
CA ASP A 94 -7.66 -10.18 -22.68
C ASP A 94 -7.09 -10.96 -21.49
N LYS A 95 -7.78 -10.90 -20.34
CA LYS A 95 -7.38 -11.50 -19.06
C LYS A 95 -5.94 -11.13 -18.65
N PRO A 96 -5.69 -9.85 -18.31
CA PRO A 96 -4.36 -9.41 -17.94
C PRO A 96 -3.84 -10.17 -16.73
N ASP A 97 -2.61 -10.71 -16.81
CA ASP A 97 -1.93 -11.32 -15.67
C ASP A 97 -1.63 -10.26 -14.60
N PRO A 98 -2.25 -10.35 -13.41
CA PRO A 98 -2.08 -9.34 -12.36
C PRO A 98 -0.64 -9.16 -11.90
N ALA A 99 0.15 -10.25 -11.86
CA ALA A 99 1.54 -10.19 -11.41
C ALA A 99 2.42 -9.47 -12.43
N LYS A 100 2.30 -9.85 -13.71
CA LYS A 100 2.97 -9.17 -14.82
C LYS A 100 2.65 -7.68 -14.84
N TRP A 101 1.37 -7.31 -14.74
CA TRP A 101 0.96 -5.91 -14.81
C TRP A 101 1.37 -5.10 -13.60
N ARG A 102 1.36 -5.68 -12.40
CA ARG A 102 1.94 -5.06 -11.21
C ARG A 102 3.40 -4.70 -11.45
N ASP A 103 4.19 -5.65 -11.95
CA ASP A 103 5.63 -5.47 -12.16
C ASP A 103 5.92 -4.44 -13.26
N ILE A 104 5.15 -4.45 -14.37
CA ILE A 104 5.25 -3.44 -15.43
C ILE A 104 4.91 -2.04 -14.89
N THR A 105 3.80 -1.90 -14.17
CA THR A 105 3.35 -0.60 -13.66
C THR A 105 4.34 -0.05 -12.64
N HIS A 106 4.84 -0.91 -11.74
CA HIS A 106 5.86 -0.55 -10.74
C HIS A 106 7.18 -0.16 -11.38
N SER A 107 7.68 -0.94 -12.35
CA SER A 107 8.92 -0.62 -13.07
C SER A 107 8.80 0.70 -13.85
N THR A 108 7.62 0.95 -14.43
CA THR A 108 7.35 2.21 -15.16
C THR A 108 7.32 3.41 -14.21
N MET A 109 6.65 3.27 -13.06
CA MET A 109 6.66 4.27 -11.99
C MET A 109 8.07 4.54 -11.49
N MET A 110 8.87 3.49 -11.21
CA MET A 110 10.25 3.63 -10.77
C MET A 110 11.11 4.38 -11.78
N ALA A 111 10.95 4.10 -13.07
CA ALA A 111 11.66 4.80 -14.14
C ALA A 111 11.27 6.28 -14.28
N ALA A 112 10.14 6.69 -13.71
CA ALA A 112 9.68 8.08 -13.67
C ALA A 112 10.11 8.81 -12.38
N LEU A 113 10.72 8.12 -11.40
CA LEU A 113 11.13 8.73 -10.16
C LEU A 113 12.27 9.75 -10.37
N PRO A 114 12.25 10.88 -9.63
CA PRO A 114 13.36 11.82 -9.61
C PRO A 114 14.59 11.20 -8.94
N ALA A 115 15.78 11.69 -9.30
CA ALA A 115 17.03 11.29 -8.64
C ALA A 115 16.95 11.51 -7.12
N GLY A 116 17.54 10.58 -6.36
CA GLY A 116 17.53 10.59 -4.89
C GLY A 116 16.27 9.98 -4.26
N VAL A 117 15.22 9.71 -5.04
CA VAL A 117 14.01 9.00 -4.57
C VAL A 117 14.03 7.56 -5.06
N ALA A 118 13.67 6.63 -4.17
CA ALA A 118 13.48 5.23 -4.49
C ALA A 118 12.14 4.72 -3.95
N ALA A 119 11.79 3.49 -4.33
CA ALA A 119 10.56 2.83 -3.96
C ALA A 119 10.83 1.46 -3.31
N SER A 120 9.90 1.01 -2.46
CA SER A 120 9.84 -0.38 -2.02
C SER A 120 9.38 -1.29 -3.16
N ASP A 121 9.42 -2.59 -2.93
CA ASP A 121 8.70 -3.54 -3.78
C ASP A 121 7.18 -3.25 -3.69
N PRO A 122 6.40 -3.54 -4.76
CA PRO A 122 4.96 -3.38 -4.72
C PRO A 122 4.35 -4.43 -3.78
N GLY A 123 3.51 -3.97 -2.86
CA GLY A 123 2.88 -4.82 -1.85
C GLY A 123 1.71 -5.66 -2.38
N ILE A 124 1.08 -6.41 -1.49
CA ILE A 124 -0.11 -7.22 -1.83
C ILE A 124 -1.41 -6.43 -1.69
N ALA A 125 -1.45 -5.42 -0.82
CA ALA A 125 -2.64 -4.60 -0.62
C ALA A 125 -2.87 -3.66 -1.82
N SER A 126 -4.15 -3.47 -2.16
CA SER A 126 -4.61 -2.54 -3.18
C SER A 126 -5.82 -1.81 -2.63
N ILE A 127 -5.61 -0.53 -2.27
CA ILE A 127 -6.56 0.30 -1.50
C ILE A 127 -6.98 1.57 -2.23
N CYS A 128 -6.38 1.89 -3.37
CA CYS A 128 -6.86 2.96 -4.23
C CYS A 128 -8.01 2.46 -5.13
N PRO A 129 -9.03 3.29 -5.40
CA PRO A 129 -10.26 2.88 -6.07
C PRO A 129 -10.14 2.72 -7.61
N ASP A 130 -8.99 3.05 -8.20
CA ASP A 130 -8.78 2.96 -9.65
C ASP A 130 -8.45 1.53 -10.08
N GLU A 131 -9.31 0.90 -10.89
CA GLU A 131 -9.10 -0.46 -11.40
C GLU A 131 -8.47 -0.48 -12.80
N THR A 132 -8.20 0.68 -13.39
CA THR A 132 -7.69 0.78 -14.78
C THR A 132 -6.20 0.51 -14.90
N LEU A 133 -5.49 0.45 -13.77
CA LEU A 133 -4.12 -0.06 -13.61
C LEU A 133 -3.98 -0.71 -12.23
N PRO A 134 -3.00 -1.60 -12.04
CA PRO A 134 -2.63 -2.09 -10.71
C PRO A 134 -2.35 -0.97 -9.69
N GLN A 135 -2.97 -1.07 -8.52
CA GLN A 135 -2.88 -0.09 -7.43
C GLN A 135 -2.24 -0.66 -6.16
N ASN A 136 -1.29 -1.59 -6.33
CA ASN A 136 -0.53 -2.13 -5.21
C ASN A 136 0.14 -1.00 -4.41
N ILE A 137 0.12 -1.12 -3.08
CA ILE A 137 0.79 -0.14 -2.21
C ILE A 137 2.31 -0.17 -2.40
N VAL A 138 2.94 0.98 -2.28
CA VAL A 138 4.40 1.11 -2.32
C VAL A 138 4.84 2.27 -1.42
N ALA A 139 5.96 2.10 -0.73
CA ALA A 139 6.63 3.19 -0.03
C ALA A 139 7.56 3.92 -0.99
N LEU A 140 7.59 5.25 -0.92
CA LEU A 140 8.63 6.08 -1.53
C LEU A 140 9.54 6.63 -0.44
N TYR A 141 10.83 6.71 -0.70
CA TYR A 141 11.79 7.15 0.30
C TYR A 141 13.02 7.86 -0.29
N ASP A 142 13.65 8.66 0.56
CA ASP A 142 14.96 9.27 0.30
C ASP A 142 16.05 8.20 0.39
N ASN A 143 16.74 7.97 -0.74
CA ASN A 143 17.71 6.90 -0.90
C ASN A 143 18.98 7.12 -0.05
N ASP A 144 19.29 8.38 0.30
CA ASP A 144 20.48 8.73 1.09
C ASP A 144 20.22 8.62 2.60
N LYS A 145 18.96 8.57 3.01
CA LYS A 145 18.56 8.48 4.43
C LYS A 145 18.30 7.06 4.90
N LEU A 146 17.76 6.21 4.02
CA LEU A 146 17.40 4.84 4.40
C LEU A 146 18.50 3.86 4.03
N LYS A 147 18.96 3.11 5.03
CA LYS A 147 19.94 2.03 4.88
C LYS A 147 19.25 0.74 4.43
N ARG A 148 20.06 -0.28 4.12
CA ARG A 148 19.58 -1.60 3.67
C ARG A 148 18.59 -2.24 4.65
N PHE A 149 18.81 -2.08 5.95
CA PHE A 149 17.90 -2.60 6.98
C PHE A 149 16.52 -1.93 6.89
N ASP A 150 16.47 -0.61 6.80
CA ASP A 150 15.23 0.17 6.74
C ASP A 150 14.41 -0.16 5.49
N ARG A 151 15.09 -0.26 4.34
CA ARG A 151 14.46 -0.66 3.07
C ARG A 151 13.83 -2.04 3.17
N ARG A 152 14.47 -2.97 3.91
CA ARG A 152 13.88 -4.29 4.19
C ARG A 152 12.63 -4.18 5.05
N GLN A 153 12.62 -3.28 6.04
CA GLN A 153 11.42 -3.04 6.85
C GLN A 153 10.26 -2.49 6.00
N LEU A 154 10.54 -1.59 5.04
CA LEU A 154 9.54 -1.11 4.09
C LEU A 154 8.98 -2.25 3.22
N ASN A 155 9.84 -3.11 2.68
CA ASN A 155 9.43 -4.27 1.89
C ASN A 155 8.64 -5.29 2.72
N ASN A 156 8.98 -5.47 4.00
CA ASN A 156 8.23 -6.33 4.92
C ASN A 156 6.80 -5.80 5.14
N VAL A 157 6.62 -4.47 5.26
CA VAL A 157 5.28 -3.88 5.34
C VAL A 157 4.51 -4.11 4.03
N ALA A 158 5.14 -3.85 2.88
CA ALA A 158 4.51 -4.05 1.57
C ALA A 158 4.04 -5.51 1.37
N GLY A 159 4.87 -6.49 1.72
CA GLY A 159 4.54 -7.91 1.60
C GLY A 159 3.63 -8.46 2.70
N GLY A 160 3.60 -7.83 3.88
CA GLY A 160 2.93 -8.35 5.08
C GLY A 160 1.56 -7.73 5.39
N VAL A 161 1.25 -6.56 4.81
CA VAL A 161 -0.02 -5.87 5.04
C VAL A 161 -1.01 -6.16 3.90
N SER A 162 -2.19 -6.65 4.26
CA SER A 162 -3.30 -6.87 3.32
C SER A 162 -4.29 -5.71 3.29
N THR A 163 -5.14 -5.66 2.26
CA THR A 163 -6.21 -4.67 2.12
C THR A 163 -7.17 -4.69 3.32
N GLU A 164 -7.49 -5.86 3.84
CA GLU A 164 -8.39 -6.05 4.99
C GLU A 164 -7.78 -5.49 6.28
N MET A 165 -6.47 -5.68 6.48
CA MET A 165 -5.76 -5.13 7.66
C MET A 165 -5.78 -3.61 7.70
N LEU A 166 -5.83 -2.95 6.54
CA LEU A 166 -5.91 -1.50 6.42
C LEU A 166 -7.33 -0.95 6.65
N GLY A 167 -8.31 -1.83 6.88
CA GLY A 167 -9.69 -1.43 7.16
C GLY A 167 -10.50 -1.10 5.91
N SER A 168 -9.99 -1.39 4.72
CA SER A 168 -10.77 -1.39 3.49
C SER A 168 -11.59 -2.68 3.44
N GLU A 169 -12.74 -2.67 4.10
CA GLU A 169 -13.78 -3.64 3.76
C GLU A 169 -14.22 -3.30 2.34
N ARG A 170 -13.90 -4.17 1.36
CA ARG A 170 -14.62 -4.12 0.09
C ARG A 170 -16.09 -4.36 0.44
N ASP A 171 -16.90 -3.31 0.37
CA ASP A 171 -18.35 -3.40 0.52
C ASP A 171 -18.87 -4.40 -0.52
N GLY A 172 -19.13 -5.65 -0.09
CA GLY A 172 -19.46 -6.73 -1.03
C GLY A 172 -19.10 -8.17 -0.66
N SER A 173 -18.72 -8.49 0.58
CA SER A 173 -18.73 -9.90 1.02
C SER A 173 -19.23 -10.00 2.45
N LYS A 174 -20.56 -10.05 2.58
CA LYS A 174 -21.20 -10.76 3.69
C LYS A 174 -20.59 -12.16 3.74
N LYS A 175 -19.71 -12.41 4.71
CA LYS A 175 -19.52 -13.77 5.21
C LYS A 175 -20.80 -14.10 5.97
N GLU A 176 -21.70 -14.81 5.30
CA GLU A 176 -22.77 -15.54 5.95
C GLU A 176 -22.12 -16.55 6.91
N PRO A 177 -22.50 -16.60 8.20
CA PRO A 177 -21.98 -17.59 9.11
C PRO A 177 -22.46 -19.00 8.68
N PRO A 178 -21.65 -20.05 8.83
CA PRO A 178 -22.09 -21.41 8.55
C PRO A 178 -23.29 -21.76 9.45
N GLN A 179 -24.42 -22.05 8.81
CA GLN A 179 -25.57 -22.66 9.45
C GLN A 179 -25.33 -24.17 9.54
N ASP A 180 -24.70 -24.59 10.62
CA ASP A 180 -24.57 -26.01 10.96
C ASP A 180 -25.70 -26.38 11.93
N GLU A 181 -26.86 -26.66 11.34
CA GLU A 181 -27.84 -27.69 11.74
C GLU A 181 -28.00 -28.00 13.24
N GLU A 182 -28.89 -27.26 13.92
CA GLU A 182 -29.66 -27.84 15.03
C GLU A 182 -30.76 -28.74 14.47
N GLY A 183 -30.77 -30.03 14.86
CA GLY A 183 -32.02 -30.76 14.99
C GLY A 183 -32.02 -32.23 14.58
N LYS A 184 -31.61 -33.12 15.48
CA LYS A 184 -32.27 -34.43 15.58
C LYS A 184 -32.35 -34.92 17.02
N ALA A 185 -33.29 -34.32 17.76
CA ALA A 185 -33.94 -34.96 18.89
C ALA A 185 -35.28 -35.57 18.42
N LYS A 186 -35.42 -36.89 18.56
CA LYS A 186 -36.64 -37.71 18.64
C LYS A 186 -36.18 -39.18 18.70
N ALA A 187 -36.68 -40.09 19.52
CA ALA A 187 -37.64 -40.07 20.61
C ALA A 187 -37.50 -41.43 21.34
N SER A 188 -37.67 -41.44 22.66
CA SER A 188 -37.80 -42.67 23.47
C SER A 188 -39.27 -43.07 23.62
N LYS A 189 -39.55 -44.38 23.53
CA LYS A 189 -40.73 -45.21 23.90
C LYS A 189 -41.23 -46.05 22.70
N ALA A 190 -41.57 -47.34 22.81
CA ALA A 190 -41.71 -48.28 23.93
C ALA A 190 -41.81 -49.73 23.38
N GLY A 191 -41.59 -50.73 24.25
CA GLY A 191 -42.31 -52.02 24.20
C GLY A 191 -41.49 -53.25 23.85
N GLU A 192 -41.06 -53.98 24.88
CA GLU A 192 -41.30 -55.43 25.06
C GLU A 192 -41.29 -55.75 26.56
#